data_AF-A0A1G2E8D5-F1
#
_entry.id   AF-A0A1G2E8D5-F1
#
_cell.length_a   1.000
_cell.length_b   1.000
_cell.length_c   1.000
_cell.angle_alpha   90.00
_cell.angle_beta   90.00
_cell.angle_gamma   90.00
#
_symmetry.space_group_name_H-M   'P 1'
#
loop_
_entity.id
_entity.type
_entity.pdbx_description
1 polymer ?
#
loop_
_entity_poly.entity_id
_entity_poly.type
_entity_poly.pdbx_seq_one_letter_code
_entity_poly.pdbx_strand_id
1 'polypeptide(L)'
;MEKEDKAYADLSTAEDEVAKIFAEIDQVLKSTSDRLAAEKIVVEQYAPRVDEAMKKSRAAFDKWMQEGRDLMKETEDLLREEP
;
A
#
# COMPACT_ATOMS: atom_id res chain seq x y z
N MET A 1 -12.74 15.31 -6.53
CA MET A 1 -11.28 15.23 -6.74
C MET A 1 -10.52 15.25 -5.41
N GLU A 2 -10.64 16.26 -4.54
CA GLU A 2 -9.84 16.35 -3.29
C GLU A 2 -9.84 15.09 -2.38
N LYS A 3 -10.97 14.38 -2.24
CA LYS A 3 -11.03 13.13 -1.46
C LYS A 3 -10.30 11.97 -2.12
N GLU A 4 -10.43 11.84 -3.45
CA GLU A 4 -9.73 10.83 -4.24
C GLU A 4 -8.21 11.10 -4.20
N ASP A 5 -7.80 12.36 -4.40
CA ASP A 5 -6.39 12.78 -4.37
C ASP A 5 -5.76 12.47 -3.01
N LYS A 6 -6.48 12.71 -1.91
CA LYS A 6 -6.02 12.36 -0.57
C LYS A 6 -5.93 10.84 -0.38
N ALA A 7 -6.90 10.08 -0.86
CA ALA A 7 -6.86 8.63 -0.78
C ALA A 7 -5.71 8.03 -1.62
N TYR A 8 -5.38 8.65 -2.76
CA TYR A 8 -4.23 8.29 -3.56
C TYR A 8 -2.91 8.60 -2.84
N ALA A 9 -2.79 9.76 -2.17
CA ALA A 9 -1.61 10.09 -1.37
C ALA A 9 -1.41 9.11 -0.19
N ASP A 10 -2.50 8.71 0.48
CA ASP A 10 -2.49 7.67 1.53
C ASP A 10 -1.97 6.33 0.96
N LEU A 11 -2.44 5.94 -0.25
CA LEU A 11 -1.97 4.73 -0.94
C LEU A 11 -0.49 4.81 -1.29
N SER A 12 -0.04 5.91 -1.90
CA SER A 12 1.37 6.12 -2.26
C SER A 12 2.28 6.00 -1.05
N THR A 13 1.88 6.57 0.09
CA THR A 13 2.64 6.47 1.34
C THR A 13 2.75 5.02 1.83
N ALA A 14 1.64 4.26 1.75
CA ALA A 14 1.64 2.86 2.15
C ALA A 14 2.47 1.96 1.21
N GLU A 15 2.51 2.27 -0.09
CA GLU A 15 3.36 1.57 -1.06
C GLU A 15 4.86 1.88 -0.84
N ASP A 16 5.20 3.13 -0.50
CA ASP A 16 6.57 3.53 -0.15
C ASP A 16 7.07 2.79 1.11
N GLU A 17 6.20 2.59 2.11
CA GLU A 17 6.52 1.78 3.29
C GLU A 17 6.82 0.32 2.93
N VAL A 18 6.02 -0.28 2.07
CA VAL A 18 6.24 -1.64 1.56
C VAL A 18 7.59 -1.73 0.83
N ALA A 19 7.87 -0.78 -0.08
CA ALA A 19 9.11 -0.73 -0.84
C ALA A 19 10.34 -0.60 0.08
N LYS A 20 10.24 0.24 1.11
CA LYS A 20 11.30 0.40 2.12
C LYS A 20 11.59 -0.91 2.86
N ILE A 21 10.56 -1.64 3.28
CA ILE A 21 10.74 -2.93 3.97
C ILE A 21 11.43 -3.94 3.05
N PHE A 22 11.08 -3.99 1.76
CA PHE A 22 11.77 -4.86 0.81
C PHE A 22 13.23 -4.47 0.57
N ALA A 23 13.54 -3.17 0.56
CA ALA A 23 14.93 -2.71 0.49
C ALA A 23 15.75 -3.11 1.73
N GLU A 24 15.15 -3.04 2.92
CA GLU A 24 15.78 -3.51 4.16
C GLU A 24 16.00 -5.04 4.14
N ILE A 25 15.04 -5.83 3.64
CA ILE A 25 15.20 -7.28 3.44
C ILE A 25 16.38 -7.58 2.49
N ASP A 26 16.43 -6.90 1.35
CA ASP A 26 17.51 -7.07 0.37
C ASP A 26 18.88 -6.73 0.99
N GLN A 27 18.95 -5.68 1.82
CA GLN A 27 20.16 -5.34 2.57
C GLN A 27 20.57 -6.45 3.55
N VAL A 28 19.62 -7.05 4.29
CA VAL A 28 19.90 -8.18 5.20
C VAL A 28 20.47 -9.36 4.41
N LEU A 29 19.83 -9.73 3.30
CA LEU A 29 20.27 -10.84 2.47
C LEU A 29 21.66 -10.60 1.86
N LYS A 30 22.00 -9.35 1.52
CA LYS A 30 23.32 -8.97 0.98
C LYS A 30 24.42 -8.88 2.05
N SER A 31 24.08 -8.44 3.26
CA SER A 31 25.05 -8.14 4.31
C SER A 31 25.34 -9.33 5.24
N THR A 32 24.46 -10.33 5.28
CA THR A 32 24.65 -11.54 6.08
C THR A 32 25.25 -12.68 5.25
N SER A 33 26.49 -13.08 5.56
CA SER A 33 27.18 -14.17 4.84
C SER A 33 26.58 -15.56 5.08
N ASP A 34 26.00 -15.79 6.26
CA ASP A 34 25.27 -17.02 6.55
C ASP A 34 23.83 -16.92 6.06
N ARG A 35 23.53 -17.67 5.01
CA ARG A 35 22.21 -17.71 4.39
C ARG A 35 21.11 -18.14 5.35
N LEU A 36 21.35 -19.11 6.23
CA LEU A 36 20.32 -19.59 7.16
C LEU A 36 20.02 -18.54 8.23
N ALA A 37 21.05 -17.82 8.69
CA ALA A 37 20.87 -16.70 9.61
C ALA A 37 20.08 -15.56 8.95
N ALA A 38 20.38 -15.24 7.68
CA ALA A 38 19.67 -14.22 6.91
C ALA A 38 18.18 -14.58 6.72
N GLU A 39 17.91 -15.82 6.29
CA GLU A 39 16.53 -16.34 6.10
C GLU A 39 15.75 -16.31 7.42
N LYS A 40 16.38 -16.68 8.54
CA LYS A 40 15.76 -16.60 9.87
C LYS A 40 15.38 -15.17 10.23
N ILE A 41 16.27 -14.20 10.01
CA ILE A 41 15.98 -12.77 10.26
C ILE A 41 14.80 -12.31 9.40
N VAL A 42 14.78 -12.65 8.12
CA VAL A 42 13.69 -12.27 7.20
C VAL A 42 12.35 -12.85 7.68
N VAL A 43 12.30 -14.13 8.02
CA VAL A 43 11.06 -14.78 8.47
C VAL A 43 10.60 -14.26 9.82
N GLU A 44 11.49 -14.14 10.81
CA GLU A 44 11.08 -13.80 12.17
C GLU A 44 10.81 -12.30 12.35
N GLN A 45 11.54 -11.43 11.65
CA GLN A 45 11.46 -9.98 11.87
C GLN A 45 10.74 -9.25 10.73
N TYR A 46 10.97 -9.66 9.49
CA TYR A 46 10.45 -8.93 8.33
C TYR A 46 9.10 -9.46 7.84
N ALA A 47 8.84 -10.76 7.90
CA ALA A 47 7.55 -11.31 7.45
C ALA A 47 6.34 -10.67 8.15
N PRO A 48 6.34 -10.44 9.49
CA PRO A 48 5.25 -9.72 10.14
C PRO A 48 5.12 -8.26 9.67
N ARG A 49 6.25 -7.58 9.45
CA ARG A 49 6.27 -6.18 8.98
C ARG A 49 5.74 -6.06 7.55
N VAL A 50 6.11 -7.00 6.67
CA VAL A 50 5.60 -7.08 5.30
C VAL A 50 4.10 -7.35 5.31
N ASP A 51 3.63 -8.32 6.10
CA ASP A 51 2.19 -8.62 6.21
C ASP A 51 1.38 -7.39 6.67
N GLU A 52 1.87 -6.68 7.69
CA GLU A 52 1.22 -5.48 8.20
C GLU A 52 1.22 -4.33 7.18
N ALA A 53 2.35 -4.08 6.51
CA ALA A 53 2.46 -3.04 5.49
C ALA A 53 1.60 -3.34 4.26
N MET A 54 1.57 -4.59 3.81
CA MET A 54 0.72 -5.03 2.70
C MET A 54 -0.77 -4.91 3.04
N LYS A 55 -1.18 -5.19 4.28
CA LYS A 55 -2.56 -4.94 4.74
C LYS A 55 -2.93 -3.46 4.71
N LYS A 56 -2.02 -2.58 5.14
CA LYS A 56 -2.22 -1.12 5.10
C LYS A 56 -2.33 -0.62 3.65
N SER A 57 -1.40 -1.04 2.78
CA SER A 57 -1.43 -0.72 1.35
C SER A 57 -2.73 -1.20 0.71
N ARG A 58 -3.18 -2.43 1.02
CA ARG A 58 -4.44 -2.95 0.49
C ARG A 58 -5.65 -2.14 0.96
N ALA A 59 -5.73 -1.79 2.24
CA ALA A 59 -6.81 -0.96 2.76
C ALA A 59 -6.84 0.44 2.13
N ALA A 60 -5.67 1.05 1.91
CA ALA A 60 -5.55 2.34 1.23
C ALA A 60 -5.98 2.26 -0.23
N PHE A 61 -5.62 1.18 -0.93
CA PHE A 61 -6.07 0.93 -2.31
C PHE A 61 -7.58 0.76 -2.40
N ASP A 62 -8.17 -0.07 -1.52
CA ASP A 62 -9.61 -0.30 -1.50
C ASP A 62 -10.38 1.01 -1.22
N LYS A 63 -9.82 1.88 -0.36
CA LYS A 63 -10.35 3.22 -0.09
C LYS A 63 -10.28 4.13 -1.31
N TRP A 64 -9.12 4.24 -1.97
CA TRP A 64 -8.98 5.05 -3.19
C TRP A 64 -9.95 4.61 -4.29
N MET A 65 -10.07 3.29 -4.51
CA MET A 65 -11.04 2.73 -5.45
C MET A 65 -12.49 3.04 -5.08
N GLN A 66 -12.81 3.08 -3.80
CA GLN A 66 -14.15 3.43 -3.32
C GLN A 66 -14.46 4.91 -3.57
N GLU A 67 -13.55 5.81 -3.21
CA GLU A 67 -13.71 7.26 -3.45
C GLU A 67 -13.85 7.57 -4.94
N GLY A 68 -13.08 6.89 -5.81
CA GLY A 68 -13.22 7.02 -7.26
C GLY A 68 -14.57 6.53 -7.79
N ARG A 69 -15.11 5.43 -7.26
CA ARG A 69 -16.46 4.95 -7.60
C ARG A 69 -17.54 5.92 -7.17
N ASP A 70 -17.44 6.46 -5.96
CA ASP A 70 -18.42 7.40 -5.42
C ASP A 70 -18.41 8.71 -6.23
N LEU A 71 -17.25 9.21 -6.62
CA LEU A 71 -17.12 10.37 -7.50
C LEU A 71 -17.79 10.15 -8.87
N MET A 72 -17.59 8.98 -9.48
CA MET A 72 -18.24 8.65 -10.76
C MET A 72 -19.75 8.61 -10.63
N LYS A 73 -20.26 8.01 -9.55
CA LYS A 73 -21.70 7.94 -9.29
C LYS A 73 -22.30 9.33 -9.04
N GLU A 74 -21.65 10.16 -8.22
CA GLU A 74 -22.07 11.56 -8.00
C GLU A 74 -22.13 12.33 -9.33
N THR A 75 -21.14 12.11 -10.21
CA THR A 75 -21.11 12.76 -11.53
C THR A 75 -22.24 12.27 -12.43
N GLU A 76 -22.53 10.96 -12.44
CA GLU A 76 -23.64 10.38 -13.21
C GLU A 76 -25.00 10.90 -12.72
N ASP A 77 -25.21 10.99 -11.41
CA ASP A 77 -26.44 11.50 -10.81
C ASP A 77 -26.64 12.99 -11.18
N LEU A 78 -25.59 13.82 -11.11
CA LEU A 78 -25.65 15.23 -11.51
C LEU A 78 -26.00 15.39 -13.00
N LEU A 79 -25.41 14.59 -13.89
CA LEU A 79 -25.72 14.61 -15.33
C LEU A 79 -27.14 14.13 -15.66
N ARG A 80 -27.77 13.36 -14.76
CA ARG A 80 -29.14 12.88 -14.92
C ARG A 80 -30.19 13.89 -14.43
N GLU A 81 -29.80 14.78 -13.54
CA GLU A 81 -30.66 15.86 -13.00
C GLU A 81 -30.62 17.14 -13.84
N GLU A 82 -29.75 17.24 -14.85
CA GLU A 82 -29.79 18.30 -15.86
C GLU A 82 -30.97 18.06 -16.85
N PRO A 83 -31.91 19.03 -17.01
CA PRO A 83 -33.13 18.88 -17.81
C PRO A 83 -32.95 18.92 -19.34
#